data_AF-A0A246JXT6-F1
#
_entry.id   AF-A0A246JXT6-F1
#
_cell.length_a   1.000
_cell.length_b   1.000
_cell.length_c   1.000
_cell.angle_alpha   90.00
_cell.angle_beta   90.00
_cell.angle_gamma   90.00
#
_symmetry.space_group_name_H-M   'P 1'
#
loop_
_entity.id
_entity.type
_entity.pdbx_description
1 polymer ?
#
loop_
_entity_poly.entity_id
_entity_poly.type
_entity_poly.pdbx_seq_one_letter_code
_entity_poly.pdbx_strand_id
1 'polypeptide(L)'
;MTSSTAGFRHAITGALALALAGCTAIPAPVAPPAPRPVAPTPTPTPLPTPTKSWKDRAVDSGAWRYDAASRTAAFVPTGSANPLLTMACSGEAIRLTSTLAGNVSLRTSAGTDQIRFDNGSANLGNRDPRLDKIAFSRGRFALETPSGGALTLPVQSEIGRVIEDCR
;
A
#
# COMPACT_ATOMS: atom_id res chain seq x y z
N MET A 1 53.00 -57.25 -65.72
CA MET A 1 54.28 -56.72 -65.19
C MET A 1 54.04 -55.31 -64.69
N THR A 2 54.43 -55.07 -63.43
CA THR A 2 54.81 -53.77 -62.81
C THR A 2 53.78 -52.62 -62.83
N SER A 3 53.13 -52.33 -61.68
CA SER A 3 53.58 -51.42 -60.60
C SER A 3 53.35 -49.95 -60.98
N SER A 4 52.35 -49.25 -60.40
CA SER A 4 52.46 -48.40 -59.20
C SER A 4 53.55 -47.34 -59.31
N THR A 5 53.25 -46.06 -59.01
CA THR A 5 54.00 -45.25 -58.03
C THR A 5 53.33 -43.89 -57.81
N ALA A 6 53.22 -43.53 -56.52
CA ALA A 6 52.73 -42.30 -55.94
C ALA A 6 53.84 -41.23 -55.78
N GLY A 7 53.47 -40.05 -55.26
CA GLY A 7 54.40 -39.13 -54.58
C GLY A 7 54.74 -37.89 -55.40
N PHE A 8 54.17 -36.71 -55.09
CA PHE A 8 54.54 -35.80 -54.00
C PHE A 8 55.97 -35.26 -54.14
N ARG A 9 56.11 -33.94 -54.37
CA ARG A 9 57.20 -33.09 -53.87
C ARG A 9 57.03 -31.62 -54.31
N HIS A 10 56.90 -30.75 -53.29
CA HIS A 10 57.45 -29.40 -53.06
C HIS A 10 57.51 -28.40 -54.25
N ALA A 11 57.27 -27.09 -54.12
CA ALA A 11 57.64 -26.18 -53.05
C ALA A 11 57.18 -24.74 -53.38
N ILE A 12 57.14 -23.87 -52.36
CA ILE A 12 57.57 -22.44 -52.39
C ILE A 12 56.60 -21.38 -52.96
N THR A 13 55.95 -20.71 -51.98
CA THR A 13 55.91 -19.23 -51.80
C THR A 13 54.95 -18.38 -52.62
N GLY A 14 54.04 -17.69 -51.92
CA GLY A 14 53.24 -16.58 -52.48
C GLY A 14 52.30 -15.99 -51.45
N ALA A 15 52.80 -15.06 -50.65
CA ALA A 15 52.04 -14.29 -49.67
C ALA A 15 50.99 -13.38 -50.34
N LEU A 16 49.74 -13.42 -49.87
CA LEU A 16 48.87 -12.25 -49.87
C LEU A 16 47.80 -12.40 -48.78
N ALA A 17 48.11 -11.87 -47.60
CA ALA A 17 47.16 -11.74 -46.51
C ALA A 17 46.17 -10.61 -46.83
N LEU A 18 44.93 -10.96 -47.17
CA LEU A 18 43.80 -10.01 -47.14
C LEU A 18 43.28 -9.94 -45.69
N ALA A 19 43.83 -9.00 -44.91
CA ALA A 19 43.23 -8.58 -43.64
C ALA A 19 42.39 -7.32 -43.91
N LEU A 20 41.11 -7.49 -44.25
CA LEU A 20 40.17 -6.38 -44.32
C LEU A 20 39.83 -5.90 -42.91
N ALA A 21 40.17 -4.64 -42.67
CA ALA A 21 39.91 -3.87 -41.47
C ALA A 21 38.41 -3.74 -41.19
N GLY A 22 37.99 -4.16 -40.00
CA GLY A 22 36.67 -3.91 -39.43
C GLY A 22 36.79 -3.18 -38.10
N CYS A 23 37.23 -1.92 -38.09
CA CYS A 23 37.15 -1.06 -36.91
C CYS A 23 35.70 -0.58 -36.74
N THR A 24 34.91 -1.30 -35.95
CA THR A 24 33.63 -0.77 -35.46
C THR A 24 33.90 0.02 -34.18
N ALA A 25 33.58 1.31 -34.19
CA ALA A 25 33.67 2.15 -33.00
C ALA A 25 32.56 1.72 -32.02
N ILE A 26 32.93 1.21 -30.85
CA ILE A 26 31.99 0.86 -29.77
C ILE A 26 31.43 2.19 -29.22
N PRO A 27 30.12 2.43 -29.26
CA PRO A 27 29.54 3.65 -28.69
C PRO A 27 29.79 3.69 -27.19
N ALA A 28 30.29 4.84 -26.70
CA ALA A 28 30.58 5.03 -25.29
C ALA A 28 29.29 4.95 -24.46
N PRO A 29 29.31 4.28 -23.29
CA PRO A 29 28.15 4.21 -22.41
C PRO A 29 27.76 5.61 -21.93
N VAL A 30 26.55 6.04 -22.28
CA VAL A 30 25.94 7.28 -21.78
C VAL A 30 25.73 7.16 -20.27
N ALA A 31 26.23 8.14 -19.51
CA ALA A 31 26.06 8.19 -18.06
C ALA A 31 24.56 8.30 -17.68
N PRO A 32 24.09 7.60 -16.65
CA PRO A 32 22.71 7.72 -16.19
C PRO A 32 22.40 9.17 -15.76
N PRO A 33 21.19 9.68 -16.05
CA PRO A 33 20.79 11.00 -15.59
C PRO A 33 20.81 11.07 -14.06
N ALA A 34 21.24 12.22 -13.52
CA ALA A 34 21.32 12.44 -12.08
C ALA A 34 19.93 12.29 -11.42
N PRO A 35 19.85 11.71 -10.20
CA PRO A 35 18.58 11.60 -9.46
C PRO A 35 17.95 12.98 -9.27
N ARG A 36 16.67 13.12 -9.65
CA ARG A 36 15.92 14.34 -9.38
C ARG A 36 15.70 14.48 -7.86
N PRO A 37 15.82 15.70 -7.29
CA PRO A 37 15.44 15.95 -5.91
C PRO A 37 14.00 15.51 -5.67
N VAL A 38 13.79 14.62 -4.71
CA VAL A 38 12.45 14.20 -4.29
C VAL A 38 11.92 15.29 -3.38
N ALA A 39 10.73 15.84 -3.69
CA ALA A 39 10.08 16.77 -2.80
C ALA A 39 9.80 16.09 -1.44
N PRO A 40 9.95 16.79 -0.31
CA PRO A 40 9.66 16.21 1.00
C PRO A 40 8.19 15.80 1.07
N THR A 41 7.93 14.58 1.55
CA THR A 41 6.57 14.10 1.80
C THR A 41 5.89 15.04 2.81
N PRO A 42 4.68 15.57 2.53
CA PRO A 42 4.00 16.43 3.48
C PRO A 42 3.70 15.69 4.77
N THR A 43 4.09 16.28 5.90
CA THR A 43 3.78 15.77 7.24
C THR A 43 2.25 15.79 7.45
N PRO A 44 1.62 14.68 7.89
CA PRO A 44 0.19 14.67 8.18
C PRO A 44 -0.15 15.70 9.27
N THR A 45 -1.20 16.49 9.04
CA THR A 45 -1.72 17.40 10.07
C THR A 45 -2.21 16.58 11.27
N PRO A 46 -1.82 16.92 12.51
CA PRO A 46 -2.31 16.23 13.70
C PRO A 46 -3.83 16.32 13.82
N LEU A 47 -4.46 15.21 14.24
CA LEU A 47 -5.88 15.21 14.58
C LEU A 47 -6.13 16.12 15.80
N PRO A 48 -7.23 16.88 15.82
CA PRO A 48 -7.54 17.77 16.93
C PRO A 48 -7.83 16.98 18.21
N THR A 49 -7.40 17.52 19.35
CA THR A 49 -7.68 16.92 20.65
C THR A 49 -9.15 17.07 21.02
N PRO A 50 -9.88 15.98 21.34
CA PRO A 50 -11.28 16.07 21.69
C PRO A 50 -11.47 16.75 23.05
N THR A 51 -12.34 17.75 23.09
CA THR A 51 -12.71 18.47 24.33
C THR A 51 -13.99 17.92 24.97
N LYS A 52 -14.78 17.12 24.24
CA LYS A 52 -16.02 16.49 24.69
C LYS A 52 -15.92 14.97 24.73
N SER A 53 -16.81 14.36 25.50
CA SER A 53 -17.05 12.91 25.48
C SER A 53 -17.39 12.45 24.06
N TRP A 54 -16.96 11.25 23.66
CA TRP A 54 -17.17 10.76 22.29
C TRP A 54 -18.64 10.69 21.86
N LYS A 55 -19.56 10.54 22.82
CA LYS A 55 -20.99 10.47 22.55
C LYS A 55 -21.54 11.84 22.13
N ASP A 56 -20.98 12.91 22.68
CA ASP A 56 -21.44 14.29 22.51
C ASP A 56 -20.67 15.05 21.42
N ARG A 57 -19.61 14.43 20.86
CA ARG A 57 -18.88 14.99 19.73
C ARG A 57 -19.71 14.87 18.46
N ALA A 58 -19.64 15.91 17.63
CA ALA A 58 -20.10 15.81 16.25
C ALA A 58 -19.32 14.71 15.53
N VAL A 59 -19.97 14.03 14.58
CA VAL A 59 -19.26 13.12 13.68
C VAL A 59 -18.39 13.95 12.74
N ASP A 60 -17.25 13.39 12.36
CA ASP A 60 -16.37 14.00 11.37
C ASP A 60 -17.16 14.22 10.06
N SER A 61 -16.93 15.35 9.41
CA SER A 61 -17.63 15.69 8.18
C SER A 61 -17.08 14.84 7.03
N GLY A 62 -17.91 13.97 6.47
CA GLY A 62 -17.49 13.03 5.42
C GLY A 62 -18.54 11.95 5.18
N ALA A 63 -18.19 10.98 4.35
CA ALA A 63 -19.07 9.85 4.05
C ALA A 63 -18.26 8.58 3.83
N TRP A 64 -18.86 7.45 4.19
CA TRP A 64 -18.37 6.15 3.75
C TRP A 64 -18.60 5.97 2.26
N ARG A 65 -17.66 5.30 1.59
CA ARG A 65 -17.72 4.84 0.21
C ARG A 65 -17.28 3.38 0.20
N TYR A 66 -18.03 2.52 -0.47
CA TYR A 66 -17.64 1.12 -0.66
C TYR A 66 -17.23 0.87 -2.10
N ASP A 67 -16.05 0.28 -2.29
CA ASP A 67 -15.57 -0.24 -3.56
C ASP A 67 -15.60 -1.77 -3.54
N ALA A 68 -16.43 -2.35 -4.40
CA ALA A 68 -16.61 -3.79 -4.51
C ALA A 68 -15.42 -4.50 -5.16
N ALA A 69 -14.68 -3.84 -6.07
CA ALA A 69 -13.56 -4.45 -6.76
C ALA A 69 -12.40 -4.73 -5.79
N SER A 70 -12.19 -3.81 -4.84
CA SER A 70 -11.16 -3.92 -3.80
C SER A 70 -11.70 -4.38 -2.44
N ARG A 71 -13.01 -4.66 -2.31
CA ARG A 71 -13.71 -4.94 -1.04
C ARG A 71 -13.28 -4.01 0.08
N THR A 72 -13.41 -2.71 -0.20
CA THR A 72 -12.89 -1.65 0.66
C THR A 72 -13.97 -0.63 0.99
N ALA A 73 -14.20 -0.40 2.28
CA ALA A 73 -14.97 0.74 2.77
C ALA A 73 -14.02 1.84 3.24
N ALA A 74 -14.16 3.05 2.70
CA ALA A 74 -13.32 4.20 3.07
C ALA A 74 -14.19 5.37 3.53
N PHE A 75 -13.86 5.95 4.68
CA PHE A 75 -14.45 7.20 5.13
C PHE A 75 -13.68 8.38 4.55
N VAL A 76 -14.30 9.06 3.57
CA VAL A 76 -13.70 10.20 2.88
C VAL A 76 -14.22 11.50 3.50
N PRO A 77 -13.36 12.34 4.08
CA PRO A 77 -13.76 13.59 4.68
C PRO A 77 -14.22 14.60 3.62
N THR A 78 -15.12 15.51 4.00
CA THR A 78 -15.53 16.60 3.11
C THR A 78 -14.37 17.55 2.88
N GLY A 79 -14.09 17.90 1.61
CA GLY A 79 -13.01 18.82 1.25
C GLY A 79 -11.62 18.19 1.11
N SER A 80 -11.50 16.86 1.20
CA SER A 80 -10.24 16.14 0.94
C SER A 80 -10.52 14.78 0.31
N ALA A 81 -9.66 14.34 -0.61
CA ALA A 81 -9.75 13.01 -1.23
C ALA A 81 -9.10 11.90 -0.38
N ASN A 82 -8.31 12.26 0.63
CA ASN A 82 -7.58 11.29 1.46
C ASN A 82 -8.50 10.72 2.55
N PRO A 83 -8.75 9.40 2.59
CA PRO A 83 -9.58 8.79 3.62
C PRO A 83 -8.98 8.96 5.02
N LEU A 84 -9.85 9.20 6.02
CA LEU A 84 -9.43 9.23 7.43
C LEU A 84 -9.32 7.81 8.00
N LEU A 85 -10.16 6.90 7.54
CA LEU A 85 -10.12 5.49 7.88
C LEU A 85 -10.56 4.66 6.67
N THR A 86 -9.76 3.65 6.35
CA THR A 86 -10.08 2.63 5.36
C THR A 86 -10.19 1.29 6.05
N MET A 87 -11.20 0.50 5.67
CA MET A 87 -11.40 -0.89 6.04
C MET A 87 -11.36 -1.71 4.76
N ALA A 88 -10.36 -2.57 4.60
CA ALA A 88 -10.19 -3.39 3.40
C ALA A 88 -10.10 -4.87 3.79
N CYS A 89 -10.90 -5.72 3.13
CA CYS A 89 -10.74 -7.16 3.30
C CYS A 89 -9.47 -7.65 2.59
N SER A 90 -8.55 -8.22 3.37
CA SER A 90 -7.24 -8.69 2.91
C SER A 90 -6.98 -10.09 3.45
N GLY A 91 -7.37 -11.11 2.70
CA GLY A 91 -7.38 -12.50 3.18
C GLY A 91 -8.46 -12.72 4.24
N GLU A 92 -8.13 -13.35 5.35
CA GLU A 92 -9.05 -13.61 6.48
C GLU A 92 -9.08 -12.47 7.52
N ALA A 93 -8.65 -11.27 7.13
CA ALA A 93 -8.57 -10.13 8.02
C ALA A 93 -9.06 -8.85 7.35
N ILE A 94 -9.62 -7.95 8.15
CA ILE A 94 -9.89 -6.58 7.77
C ILE A 94 -8.69 -5.74 8.18
N ARG A 95 -8.01 -5.21 7.17
CA ARG A 95 -6.96 -4.21 7.35
C ARG A 95 -7.61 -2.85 7.54
N LEU A 96 -7.36 -2.25 8.70
CA LEU A 96 -7.64 -0.86 8.98
C LEU A 96 -6.44 -0.02 8.57
N THR A 97 -6.65 1.07 7.84
CA THR A 97 -5.59 2.03 7.46
C THR A 97 -6.02 3.44 7.85
N SER A 98 -5.16 4.16 8.55
CA SER A 98 -5.40 5.52 9.04
C SER A 98 -4.07 6.21 9.38
N THR A 99 -4.08 7.52 9.61
CA THR A 99 -2.92 8.25 10.18
C THR A 99 -2.74 8.03 11.68
N LEU A 100 -3.66 7.28 12.31
CA LEU A 100 -3.56 6.88 13.71
C LEU A 100 -2.33 6.01 13.97
N ALA A 101 -1.80 6.11 15.19
CA ALA A 101 -0.64 5.35 15.64
C ALA A 101 -0.77 5.02 17.13
N GLY A 102 -0.11 3.94 17.56
CA GLY A 102 -0.06 3.56 18.98
C GLY A 102 -1.20 2.63 19.38
N ASN A 103 -1.49 2.59 20.69
CA ASN A 103 -2.65 1.90 21.26
C ASN A 103 -3.86 2.83 21.15
N VAL A 104 -4.67 2.62 20.11
CA VAL A 104 -5.86 3.44 19.83
C VAL A 104 -7.05 2.86 20.58
N SER A 105 -7.75 3.69 21.34
CA SER A 105 -8.99 3.30 22.00
C SER A 105 -10.13 3.27 20.99
N LEU A 106 -10.73 2.10 20.77
CA LEU A 106 -11.98 1.95 20.05
C LEU A 106 -13.15 2.15 21.01
N ARG A 107 -13.94 3.20 20.79
CA ARG A 107 -15.11 3.56 21.59
C ARG A 107 -16.38 3.23 20.81
N THR A 108 -17.21 2.35 21.34
CA THR A 108 -18.51 1.98 20.77
C THR A 108 -19.59 2.03 21.85
N SER A 109 -20.87 1.94 21.48
CA SER A 109 -21.94 1.77 22.47
C SER A 109 -21.89 0.43 23.21
N ALA A 110 -21.14 -0.55 22.70
CA ALA A 110 -20.94 -1.87 23.33
C ALA A 110 -19.73 -1.91 24.29
N GLY A 111 -18.97 -0.82 24.40
CA GLY A 111 -17.83 -0.73 25.32
C GLY A 111 -16.61 -0.05 24.70
N THR A 112 -15.47 -0.18 25.41
CA THR A 112 -14.17 0.30 24.94
C THR A 112 -13.23 -0.87 24.74
N ASP A 113 -12.60 -0.93 23.57
CA ASP A 113 -11.53 -1.87 23.25
C ASP A 113 -10.26 -1.11 22.87
N GLN A 114 -9.16 -1.83 22.64
CA GLN A 114 -7.91 -1.26 22.12
C GLN A 114 -7.60 -1.86 20.75
N ILE A 115 -7.09 -1.05 19.82
CA ILE A 115 -6.54 -1.48 18.53
C ILE A 115 -5.14 -0.90 18.40
N ARG A 116 -4.14 -1.76 18.17
CA ARG A 116 -2.77 -1.31 17.93
C ARG A 116 -2.64 -0.92 16.45
N PHE A 117 -2.35 0.36 16.19
CA PHE A 117 -1.98 0.84 14.87
C PHE A 117 -0.45 0.93 14.74
N ASP A 118 0.10 0.14 13.83
CA ASP A 118 1.51 0.09 13.49
C ASP A 118 1.70 0.59 12.05
N ASN A 119 2.53 1.63 11.90
CA ASN A 119 2.78 2.33 10.64
C ASN A 119 1.46 2.67 9.89
N GLY A 120 0.50 3.24 10.62
CA GLY A 120 -0.80 3.64 10.06
C GLY A 120 -1.74 2.49 9.72
N SER A 121 -1.49 1.28 10.25
CA SER A 121 -2.37 0.14 9.98
C SER A 121 -2.60 -0.78 11.17
N ALA A 122 -3.76 -1.42 11.20
CA ALA A 122 -4.09 -2.49 12.14
C ALA A 122 -4.80 -3.62 11.38
N ASN A 123 -4.69 -4.85 11.85
CA ASN A 123 -5.43 -5.98 11.29
C ASN A 123 -6.36 -6.56 12.35
N LEU A 124 -7.63 -6.74 11.99
CA LEU A 124 -8.62 -7.46 12.77
C LEU A 124 -8.97 -8.73 12.00
N GLY A 125 -8.98 -9.90 12.66
CA GLY A 125 -9.48 -11.11 11.99
C GLY A 125 -10.93 -10.91 11.54
N ASN A 126 -11.36 -11.58 10.47
CA ASN A 126 -12.71 -11.43 9.91
C ASN A 126 -13.85 -11.82 10.89
N ARG A 127 -13.53 -12.57 11.94
CA ARG A 127 -14.42 -12.92 13.06
C ARG A 127 -14.09 -12.18 14.37
N ASP A 128 -13.27 -11.13 14.32
CA ASP A 128 -12.95 -10.34 15.51
C ASP A 128 -14.21 -9.63 16.03
N PRO A 129 -14.59 -9.81 17.30
CA PRO A 129 -15.83 -9.24 17.84
C PRO A 129 -15.85 -7.71 17.84
N ARG A 130 -14.68 -7.04 17.72
CA ARG A 130 -14.62 -5.58 17.58
C ARG A 130 -15.27 -5.10 16.29
N LEU A 131 -15.29 -5.91 15.23
CA LEU A 131 -15.97 -5.59 13.98
C LEU A 131 -17.48 -5.46 14.17
N ASP A 132 -18.09 -6.40 14.90
CA ASP A 132 -19.52 -6.32 15.24
C ASP A 132 -19.82 -5.15 16.17
N LYS A 133 -18.96 -4.89 17.16
CA LYS A 133 -19.12 -3.72 18.05
C LYS A 133 -19.11 -2.39 17.26
N ILE A 134 -18.32 -2.30 16.19
CA ILE A 134 -18.32 -1.14 15.29
C ILE A 134 -19.63 -1.09 14.49
N ALA A 135 -19.97 -2.18 13.79
CA ALA A 135 -21.13 -2.26 12.89
C ALA A 135 -22.47 -2.02 13.60
N PHE A 136 -22.58 -2.42 14.88
CA PHE A 136 -23.78 -2.26 15.69
C PHE A 136 -23.69 -1.11 16.70
N SER A 137 -22.67 -0.25 16.62
CA SER A 137 -22.59 0.92 17.50
C SER A 137 -23.75 1.90 17.20
N ARG A 138 -24.30 2.53 18.24
CA ARG A 138 -25.46 3.44 18.12
C ARG A 138 -25.08 4.75 17.44
N GLY A 139 -25.17 4.78 16.11
CA GLY A 139 -25.03 5.95 15.25
C GLY A 139 -23.59 6.41 15.01
N ARG A 140 -22.69 6.24 15.97
CA ARG A 140 -21.26 6.59 15.84
C ARG A 140 -20.35 5.68 16.64
N PHE A 141 -19.07 5.71 16.30
CA PHE A 141 -17.98 5.15 17.09
C PHE A 141 -16.80 6.13 17.06
N ALA A 142 -15.81 5.94 17.93
CA ALA A 142 -14.62 6.77 17.92
C ALA A 142 -13.33 5.95 18.02
N LEU A 143 -12.28 6.49 17.43
CA LEU A 143 -10.90 6.01 17.55
C LEU A 143 -10.08 7.13 18.18
N GLU A 144 -9.57 6.92 19.39
CA GLU A 144 -8.86 7.95 20.17
C GLU A 144 -7.41 7.51 20.42
N THR A 145 -6.44 8.32 20.02
CA THR A 145 -5.02 8.07 20.25
C THR A 145 -4.61 8.53 21.65
N PRO A 146 -3.56 7.93 22.24
CA PRO A 146 -3.03 8.39 23.53
C PRO A 146 -2.43 9.81 23.46
N SER A 147 -1.98 10.23 22.27
CA SER A 147 -1.45 11.56 22.01
C SER A 147 -2.52 12.65 21.89
N GLY A 148 -3.80 12.28 22.01
CA GLY A 148 -4.93 13.20 22.00
C GLY A 148 -5.67 13.28 20.67
N GLY A 149 -5.19 12.74 19.56
CA GLY A 149 -5.94 12.74 18.30
C GLY A 149 -7.19 11.85 18.34
N ALA A 150 -8.29 12.26 17.70
CA ALA A 150 -9.50 11.43 17.63
C ALA A 150 -10.22 11.49 16.28
N LEU A 151 -10.81 10.37 15.88
CA LEU A 151 -11.83 10.27 14.84
C LEU A 151 -13.18 9.94 15.49
N THR A 152 -14.25 10.58 15.06
CA THR A 152 -15.64 10.24 15.46
C THR A 152 -16.44 9.96 14.20
N LEU A 153 -16.61 8.69 13.88
CA LEU A 153 -17.13 8.27 12.58
C LEU A 153 -18.58 7.78 12.69
N PRO A 154 -19.43 8.04 11.68
CA PRO A 154 -20.77 7.50 11.65
C PRO A 154 -20.76 5.99 11.37
N VAL A 155 -21.73 5.28 11.91
CA VAL A 155 -21.99 3.87 11.56
C VAL A 155 -22.92 3.82 10.35
N GLN A 156 -22.45 3.24 9.23
CA GLN A 156 -23.17 3.17 7.95
C GLN A 156 -23.02 1.79 7.30
N SER A 157 -23.85 1.51 6.30
CA SER A 157 -23.97 0.20 5.63
C SER A 157 -22.68 -0.33 5.03
N GLU A 158 -21.78 0.54 4.59
CA GLU A 158 -20.52 0.23 3.94
C GLU A 158 -19.58 -0.53 4.89
N ILE A 159 -19.64 -0.23 6.19
CA ILE A 159 -18.90 -0.95 7.23
C ILE A 159 -19.41 -2.38 7.33
N GLY A 160 -20.73 -2.57 7.44
CA GLY A 160 -21.34 -3.90 7.50
C GLY A 160 -21.03 -4.70 6.24
N ARG A 161 -21.09 -4.06 5.06
CA ARG A 161 -20.80 -4.70 3.79
C ARG A 161 -19.36 -5.22 3.71
N VAL A 162 -18.36 -4.41 4.09
CA VAL A 162 -16.96 -4.90 4.07
C VAL A 162 -16.70 -6.00 5.10
N ILE A 163 -17.43 -5.99 6.23
CA ILE A 163 -17.33 -7.05 7.24
C ILE A 163 -17.92 -8.36 6.72
N GLU A 164 -19.13 -8.33 6.17
CA GLU A 164 -19.79 -9.51 5.62
C GLU A 164 -19.05 -10.07 4.40
N ASP A 165 -18.56 -9.22 3.51
CA ASP A 165 -17.78 -9.66 2.33
C ASP A 165 -16.41 -10.28 2.70
N CYS A 166 -15.98 -10.16 3.97
CA CYS A 166 -14.72 -10.73 4.46
C CYS A 166 -14.88 -11.99 5.32
N ARG A 167 -16.12 -12.35 5.69
CA ARG A 167 -16.45 -13.51 6.50
C ARG A 167 -16.55 -14.79 5.67
#